data_AF-A0A0T9KKL7-F1
#
_entry.id   AF-A0A0T9KKL7-F1
#
_cell.length_a   1.000
_cell.length_b   1.000
_cell.length_c   1.000
_cell.angle_alpha   90.00
_cell.angle_beta   90.00
_cell.angle_gamma   90.00
#
_symmetry.space_group_name_H-M   'P 1'
#
loop_
_entity.id
_entity.type
_entity.pdbx_description
1 polymer ?
#
loop_
_entity_poly.entity_id
_entity_poly.type
_entity_poly.pdbx_seq_one_letter_code
_entity_poly.pdbx_strand_id
1 'polypeptide(L)'
;MPIIDLNQLPAPDVVEKLDFETILTERKATLISLFPEEQQEAVARTLALESEPLTKFLEENAYREVIWRQRVNEAARANMLAYAVGHDLDVMAANNNTERLTIIPANNTTIPPTPAVMESDTDLRLRAQQAFEGLSVAGPVGAWS
;
A
#
# COMPACT_ATOMS: atom_id res chain seq x y z
N MET A 1 -8.06 -13.95 -23.57
CA MET A 1 -8.66 -12.60 -23.71
C MET A 1 -7.52 -11.57 -23.74
N PRO A 2 -7.69 -10.28 -24.13
CA PRO A 2 -6.60 -9.34 -23.92
C PRO A 2 -6.31 -9.24 -22.43
N ILE A 3 -5.08 -9.56 -22.03
CA ILE A 3 -4.63 -9.46 -20.64
C ILE A 3 -4.63 -7.97 -20.28
N ILE A 4 -5.34 -7.61 -19.22
CA ILE A 4 -5.32 -6.24 -18.69
C ILE A 4 -3.93 -5.99 -18.12
N ASP A 5 -3.26 -4.93 -18.57
CA ASP A 5 -2.00 -4.48 -17.96
C ASP A 5 -2.30 -3.88 -16.58
N LEU A 6 -2.07 -4.68 -15.53
CA LEU A 6 -2.32 -4.30 -14.14
C LEU A 6 -1.47 -3.08 -13.71
N ASN A 7 -0.34 -2.82 -14.38
CA ASN A 7 0.52 -1.69 -14.06
C ASN A 7 -0.07 -0.34 -14.51
N GLN A 8 -1.06 -0.35 -15.39
CA GLN A 8 -1.73 0.87 -15.89
C GLN A 8 -3.02 1.19 -15.12
N LEU A 9 -3.37 0.38 -14.11
CA LEU A 9 -4.56 0.64 -13.32
C LEU A 9 -4.37 1.88 -12.43
N PRO A 10 -5.34 2.80 -12.41
CA PRO A 10 -5.31 3.91 -11.47
C PRO A 10 -5.31 3.37 -10.04
N ALA A 11 -4.65 4.10 -9.12
CA ALA A 11 -4.68 3.72 -7.71
C ALA A 11 -6.13 3.57 -7.23
N PRO A 12 -6.42 2.55 -6.40
CA PRO A 12 -7.77 2.28 -5.91
C PRO A 12 -8.22 3.38 -4.95
N ASP A 13 -9.52 3.62 -4.86
CA ASP A 13 -10.10 4.69 -4.03
C ASP A 13 -9.78 4.58 -2.53
N VAL A 14 -9.48 3.36 -2.04
CA VAL A 14 -9.05 3.12 -0.66
C VAL A 14 -7.67 3.70 -0.34
N VAL A 15 -6.86 3.97 -1.37
CA VAL A 15 -5.53 4.59 -1.19
C VAL A 15 -5.70 6.10 -1.21
N GLU A 16 -5.64 6.70 -0.02
CA GLU A 16 -5.82 8.13 0.18
C GLU A 16 -4.56 8.91 -0.20
N LYS A 17 -4.71 10.08 -0.82
CA LYS A 17 -3.64 11.07 -0.91
C LYS A 17 -3.58 11.83 0.42
N LEU A 18 -2.47 11.67 1.13
CA LEU A 18 -2.28 12.27 2.45
C LEU A 18 -1.65 13.66 2.34
N ASP A 19 -2.20 14.61 3.08
CA ASP A 19 -1.70 15.97 3.19
C ASP A 19 -1.67 16.41 4.66
N PHE A 20 -0.48 16.73 5.15
CA PHE A 20 -0.26 17.06 6.55
C PHE A 20 -1.02 18.33 6.97
N GLU A 21 -0.97 19.38 6.14
CA GLU A 21 -1.59 20.67 6.47
C GLU A 21 -3.12 20.60 6.52
N THR A 22 -3.72 19.80 5.63
CA THR A 22 -5.15 19.50 5.66
C THR A 22 -5.53 18.84 6.99
N ILE A 23 -4.81 17.77 7.38
CA ILE A 23 -5.07 17.06 8.64
C ILE A 23 -4.86 18.00 9.85
N LEU A 24 -3.77 18.77 9.88
CA LEU A 24 -3.51 19.72 10.97
C LEU A 24 -4.62 20.75 11.10
N THR A 25 -5.10 21.29 9.97
CA THR A 25 -6.19 22.27 9.93
C THR A 25 -7.48 21.65 10.47
N GLU A 26 -7.85 20.45 10.03
CA GLU A 26 -9.02 19.72 10.53
C GLU A 26 -8.94 19.46 12.04
N ARG A 27 -7.76 19.08 12.55
CA ARG A 27 -7.55 18.82 13.98
C ARG A 27 -7.62 20.11 14.81
N LYS A 28 -7.04 21.21 14.33
CA LYS A 28 -7.18 22.53 14.97
C LYS A 28 -8.64 22.96 15.03
N ALA A 29 -9.37 22.85 13.91
CA ALA A 29 -10.80 23.16 13.85
C ALA A 29 -11.61 22.30 14.82
N THR A 30 -11.32 20.99 14.87
CA THR A 30 -11.96 20.06 15.81
C THR A 30 -11.70 20.48 17.24
N LEU A 31 -10.45 20.77 17.62
CA LEU A 31 -10.13 21.20 18.98
C LEU A 31 -10.85 22.50 19.34
N ILE A 32 -10.88 23.49 18.45
CA ILE A 32 -11.60 24.76 18.65
C ILE A 32 -13.09 24.49 18.91
N SER A 33 -13.71 23.59 18.14
CA SER A 33 -15.14 23.26 18.28
C SER A 33 -15.53 22.66 19.63
N LEU A 34 -14.56 22.14 20.38
CA LEU A 34 -14.78 21.58 21.72
C LEU A 34 -14.86 22.64 22.83
N PHE A 35 -14.50 23.90 22.55
CA PHE A 35 -14.63 25.01 23.50
C PHE A 35 -15.99 25.71 23.38
N PRO A 36 -16.48 26.35 24.46
CA PRO A 36 -17.65 27.25 24.40
C PRO A 36 -17.48 28.32 23.33
N GLU A 37 -18.57 28.70 22.66
CA GLU A 37 -18.56 29.61 21.50
C GLU A 37 -17.84 30.92 21.81
N GLU A 38 -18.04 31.49 23.01
CA GLU A 38 -17.38 32.73 23.42
C GLU A 38 -15.85 32.62 23.59
N GLN A 39 -15.31 31.41 23.67
CA GLN A 39 -13.87 31.14 23.82
C GLN A 39 -13.21 30.72 22.50
N GLN A 40 -13.98 30.31 21.49
CA GLN A 40 -13.44 29.72 20.26
C GLN A 40 -12.50 30.67 19.51
N GLU A 41 -12.85 31.94 19.41
CA GLU A 41 -12.00 32.93 18.73
C GLU A 41 -10.66 33.14 19.45
N ALA A 42 -10.68 33.14 20.79
CA ALA A 42 -9.46 33.24 21.58
C ALA A 42 -8.56 32.02 21.39
N VAL A 43 -9.14 30.81 21.42
CA VAL A 43 -8.40 29.56 21.19
C VAL A 43 -7.85 29.50 19.77
N ALA A 44 -8.62 29.93 18.76
CA ALA A 44 -8.16 29.98 17.38
C ALA A 44 -6.92 30.87 17.21
N ARG A 45 -6.92 32.06 17.83
CA ARG A 45 -5.75 32.95 17.84
C ARG A 45 -4.55 32.32 18.53
N THR A 46 -4.75 31.63 19.65
CA THR A 46 -3.68 30.91 20.36
C THR A 46 -3.08 29.80 19.49
N LEU A 47 -3.91 28.98 18.83
CA LEU A 47 -3.45 27.89 17.95
C LEU A 47 -2.84 28.36 16.61
N ALA A 48 -2.96 29.66 16.29
CA ALA A 48 -2.27 30.25 15.15
C ALA A 48 -0.78 30.53 15.45
N LEU A 49 -0.39 30.58 16.73
CA LEU A 49 1.01 30.77 17.13
C LEU A 49 1.76 29.44 17.07
N GLU A 50 2.84 29.38 16.29
CA GLU A 50 3.70 28.19 16.22
C GLU A 50 4.46 27.93 17.52
N SER A 51 4.73 28.97 18.29
CA SER A 51 5.39 28.86 19.60
C SER A 51 4.49 28.27 20.68
N GLU A 52 3.17 28.20 20.43
CA GLU A 52 2.22 27.66 21.39
C GLU A 52 2.43 26.15 21.53
N PRO A 53 2.70 25.63 22.74
CA PRO A 53 2.96 24.20 22.95
C PRO A 53 1.82 23.30 22.46
N LEU A 54 0.57 23.76 22.56
CA LEU A 54 -0.59 23.01 22.07
C LEU A 54 -0.62 22.92 20.54
N THR A 55 -0.13 23.94 19.83
CA THR A 55 0.07 23.88 18.38
C THR A 55 1.09 22.80 18.01
N LYS A 56 2.23 22.74 18.71
CA LYS A 56 3.23 21.68 18.51
C LYS A 56 2.72 20.28 18.83
N PHE A 57 1.87 20.15 19.84
CA PHE A 57 1.21 18.89 20.15
C PHE A 57 0.28 18.43 19.01
N LEU A 58 -0.49 19.35 18.41
CA LEU A 58 -1.35 19.04 17.26
C LEU A 58 -0.54 18.70 16.01
N GLU A 59 0.59 19.38 15.77
CA GLU A 59 1.52 19.05 14.68
C GLU A 59 2.08 17.63 14.83
N GLU A 60 2.59 17.25 16.01
CA GLU A 60 3.10 15.90 16.28
C GLU A 60 2.00 14.84 16.04
N ASN A 61 0.78 15.15 16.48
CA ASN A 61 -0.34 14.24 16.33
C ASN A 61 -0.78 14.08 14.87
N ALA A 62 -0.87 15.17 14.10
CA ALA A 62 -1.16 15.14 12.67
C ALA A 62 -0.06 14.37 11.90
N TYR A 63 1.20 14.53 12.30
CA TYR A 63 2.31 13.79 11.70
C TYR A 63 2.18 12.28 11.94
N ARG A 64 1.84 11.86 13.18
CA ARG A 64 1.56 10.45 13.47
C ARG A 64 0.38 9.93 12.68
N GLU A 65 -0.67 10.74 12.50
CA GLU A 65 -1.83 10.35 11.70
C GLU A 65 -1.48 10.10 10.24
N VAL A 66 -0.65 10.96 9.62
CA VAL A 66 -0.13 10.74 8.25
C VAL A 66 0.58 9.40 8.16
N ILE A 67 1.47 9.08 9.10
CA ILE A 67 2.19 7.79 9.10
C ILE A 67 1.22 6.62 9.23
N TRP A 68 0.24 6.71 10.13
CA TRP A 68 -0.72 5.63 10.34
C TRP A 68 -1.63 5.42 9.13
N ARG A 69 -2.12 6.49 8.50
CA ARG A 69 -2.89 6.39 7.25
C ARG A 69 -2.03 5.86 6.10
N GLN A 70 -0.76 6.24 6.02
CA GLN A 70 0.17 5.70 5.01
C GLN A 70 0.37 4.19 5.20
N ARG A 71 0.51 3.73 6.45
CA ARG A 71 0.57 2.30 6.77
C ARG A 71 -0.71 1.57 6.36
N VAL A 72 -1.88 2.19 6.48
CA VAL A 72 -3.15 1.64 6.00
C VAL A 72 -3.17 1.56 4.48
N ASN A 73 -2.73 2.60 3.77
CA ASN A 73 -2.59 2.60 2.30
C ASN A 73 -1.70 1.45 1.82
N GLU A 74 -0.55 1.25 2.48
CA GLU A 74 0.39 0.18 2.17
C GLU A 74 -0.23 -1.21 2.41
N ALA A 75 -0.91 -1.40 3.55
CA ALA A 75 -1.62 -2.64 3.84
C ALA A 75 -2.73 -2.94 2.83
N ALA A 76 -3.46 -1.92 2.37
CA ALA A 76 -4.48 -2.08 1.33
C ALA A 76 -3.85 -2.55 0.00
N ARG A 77 -2.73 -1.92 -0.42
CA ARG A 77 -1.99 -2.30 -1.63
C ARG A 77 -1.42 -3.71 -1.57
N ALA A 78 -0.91 -4.12 -0.41
CA ALA A 78 -0.40 -5.48 -0.18
C ALA A 78 -1.45 -6.58 -0.42
N ASN A 79 -2.74 -6.25 -0.30
CA ASN A 79 -3.85 -7.19 -0.53
C ASN A 79 -4.41 -7.15 -1.97
N MET A 80 -3.71 -6.52 -2.90
CA MET A 80 -4.15 -6.38 -4.29
C MET A 80 -3.08 -6.88 -5.25
N LEU A 81 -3.42 -7.85 -6.10
CA LEU A 81 -2.47 -8.46 -7.05
C LEU A 81 -1.72 -7.42 -7.90
N ALA A 82 -2.39 -6.35 -8.31
CA ALA A 82 -1.82 -5.26 -9.11
C ALA A 82 -0.73 -4.45 -8.37
N TYR A 83 -0.75 -4.40 -7.04
CA TYR A 83 0.10 -3.51 -6.24
C TYR A 83 1.02 -4.23 -5.24
N ALA A 84 0.66 -5.45 -4.83
CA ALA A 84 1.45 -6.25 -3.90
C ALA A 84 2.84 -6.56 -4.45
N VAL A 85 3.84 -6.64 -3.58
CA VAL A 85 5.25 -6.92 -3.90
C VAL A 85 5.84 -7.92 -2.90
N GLY A 86 6.94 -8.57 -3.27
CA GLY A 86 7.64 -9.52 -2.40
C GLY A 86 6.73 -10.62 -1.86
N HIS A 87 6.77 -10.84 -0.54
CA HIS A 87 5.99 -11.90 0.12
C HIS A 87 4.48 -11.64 0.13
N ASP A 88 4.03 -10.38 0.12
CA ASP A 88 2.61 -10.08 0.00
C ASP A 88 2.10 -10.52 -1.39
N LEU A 89 2.91 -10.32 -2.44
CA LEU A 89 2.61 -10.84 -3.76
C LEU A 89 2.62 -12.38 -3.79
N ASP A 90 3.54 -13.04 -3.08
CA ASP A 90 3.56 -14.50 -2.99
C ASP A 90 2.25 -15.05 -2.43
N VAL A 91 1.75 -14.44 -1.35
CA VAL A 91 0.46 -14.81 -0.74
C VAL A 91 -0.70 -14.52 -1.68
N MET A 92 -0.69 -13.37 -2.37
CA MET A 92 -1.74 -13.03 -3.33
C MET A 92 -1.75 -13.96 -4.55
N ALA A 93 -0.57 -14.35 -5.06
CA ALA A 93 -0.44 -15.31 -6.15
C ALA A 93 -0.91 -16.72 -5.73
N ALA A 94 -0.67 -17.10 -4.48
CA ALA A 94 -1.12 -18.39 -3.94
C ALA A 94 -2.65 -18.56 -3.95
N ASN A 95 -3.43 -17.47 -3.86
CA ASN A 95 -4.89 -17.51 -4.03
C ASN A 95 -5.30 -18.05 -5.42
N ASN A 96 -4.44 -17.90 -6.41
CA ASN A 96 -4.61 -18.41 -7.76
C ASN A 96 -3.80 -19.70 -8.00
N ASN A 97 -3.44 -20.41 -6.92
CA ASN A 97 -2.64 -21.63 -6.95
C ASN A 97 -1.30 -21.47 -7.72
N THR A 98 -0.70 -20.27 -7.64
CA THR A 98 0.56 -19.93 -8.31
C THR A 98 1.64 -19.64 -7.27
N GLU A 99 2.74 -20.40 -7.31
CA GLU A 99 3.91 -20.20 -6.44
C GLU A 99 5.07 -19.54 -7.20
N ARG A 100 5.92 -18.79 -6.48
CA ARG A 100 7.12 -18.17 -7.06
C ARG A 100 8.14 -19.22 -7.49
N LEU A 101 8.61 -19.13 -8.73
CA LEU A 101 9.59 -20.07 -9.25
C LEU A 101 11.01 -19.75 -8.79
N THR A 102 11.82 -20.79 -8.58
CA THR A 102 13.27 -20.68 -8.48
C THR A 102 13.87 -20.81 -9.89
N ILE A 103 14.50 -19.74 -10.38
CA ILE A 103 15.17 -19.72 -11.69
C ILE A 103 16.52 -20.45 -11.59
N ILE A 104 17.29 -20.15 -10.55
CA ILE A 104 18.58 -20.80 -10.29
C ILE A 104 18.59 -21.24 -8.82
N PRO A 105 18.78 -22.54 -8.51
CA PRO A 105 18.84 -23.00 -7.13
C PRO A 105 20.07 -22.41 -6.41
N ALA A 106 19.96 -22.27 -5.09
CA ALA A 106 21.09 -21.84 -4.28
C ALA A 106 22.26 -22.81 -4.42
N ASN A 107 23.49 -22.27 -4.48
CA ASN A 107 24.70 -23.08 -4.49
C ASN A 107 25.42 -22.94 -3.15
N ASN A 108 25.29 -23.98 -2.32
CA ASN A 108 25.91 -24.03 -0.99
C ASN A 108 27.39 -24.48 -1.02
N THR A 109 27.94 -24.78 -2.21
CA THR A 109 29.34 -25.19 -2.36
C THR A 109 30.30 -24.02 -2.55
N THR A 110 29.79 -22.81 -2.81
CA THR A 110 30.57 -21.56 -2.89
C THR A 110 30.75 -20.91 -1.50
N ILE A 111 31.78 -20.07 -1.35
CA ILE A 111 32.07 -19.33 -0.12
C ILE A 111 32.23 -17.83 -0.44
N PRO A 112 31.32 -16.95 0.01
CA PRO A 112 30.06 -17.29 0.68
C PRO A 112 29.09 -18.06 -0.24
N PRO A 113 28.11 -18.81 0.32
CA PRO A 113 27.09 -19.50 -0.46
C PRO A 113 26.37 -18.55 -1.42
N THR A 114 26.18 -18.98 -2.67
CA THR A 114 25.45 -18.21 -3.67
C THR A 114 23.95 -18.41 -3.45
N PRO A 115 23.15 -17.36 -3.17
CA PRO A 115 21.72 -17.49 -2.96
C PRO A 115 20.99 -17.91 -4.25
N ALA A 116 19.80 -18.48 -4.09
CA ALA A 116 18.93 -18.79 -5.22
C ALA A 116 18.53 -17.52 -5.96
N VAL A 117 18.39 -17.61 -7.28
CA VAL A 117 17.77 -16.55 -8.10
C VAL A 117 16.29 -16.91 -8.24
N MET A 118 15.43 -16.04 -7.75
CA MET A 118 13.98 -16.22 -7.77
C MET A 118 13.36 -15.45 -8.93
N GLU A 119 12.19 -15.92 -9.38
CA GLU A 119 11.31 -15.22 -10.30
C GLU A 119 11.01 -13.79 -9.83
N SER A 120 10.92 -12.85 -10.77
CA SER A 120 10.62 -11.45 -10.46
C SER A 120 9.15 -11.24 -10.09
N ASP A 121 8.83 -10.16 -9.37
CA ASP A 121 7.44 -9.82 -9.05
C ASP A 121 6.60 -9.55 -10.29
N THR A 122 7.20 -9.00 -11.34
CA THR A 122 6.51 -8.75 -12.62
C THR A 122 6.08 -10.06 -13.27
N ASP A 123 6.99 -11.04 -13.34
CA ASP A 123 6.72 -12.33 -13.97
C ASP A 123 5.72 -13.14 -13.15
N LEU A 124 5.89 -13.19 -11.82
CA LEU A 124 4.96 -13.87 -10.92
C LEU A 124 3.55 -13.30 -11.04
N ARG A 125 3.40 -11.96 -11.08
CA ARG A 125 2.11 -11.30 -11.22
C ARG A 125 1.41 -11.65 -12.53
N LEU A 126 2.16 -11.68 -13.64
CA LEU A 126 1.64 -12.07 -14.94
C LEU A 126 1.14 -13.52 -14.92
N ARG A 127 1.94 -14.44 -14.38
CA ARG A 127 1.57 -15.86 -14.24
C ARG A 127 0.34 -16.05 -13.35
N ALA A 128 0.30 -15.36 -12.20
CA ALA A 128 -0.84 -15.42 -11.29
C ALA A 128 -2.13 -14.88 -11.95
N GLN A 129 -2.04 -13.87 -12.82
CA GLN A 129 -3.19 -13.36 -13.58
C GLN A 129 -3.68 -14.38 -14.63
N GLN A 130 -2.74 -15.07 -15.30
CA GLN A 130 -3.03 -16.08 -16.32
C GLN A 130 -3.55 -17.41 -15.75
N ALA A 131 -3.31 -17.70 -14.47
CA ALA A 131 -3.73 -18.95 -13.82
C ALA A 131 -5.22 -19.27 -13.99
N PHE A 132 -6.09 -18.25 -14.07
CA PHE A 132 -7.52 -18.45 -14.34
C PHE A 132 -7.83 -19.00 -15.74
N GLU A 133 -6.99 -18.70 -16.74
CA GLU A 133 -7.14 -19.25 -18.10
C GLU A 133 -6.73 -20.74 -18.16
N GLY A 134 -5.87 -21.20 -17.24
CA GLY A 134 -5.45 -22.60 -17.11
C GLY A 134 -6.42 -23.52 -16.36
N LEU A 135 -7.42 -22.98 -15.65
CA LEU A 135 -8.42 -23.75 -14.90
C LEU A 135 -9.52 -24.38 -15.79
N SER A 136 -9.52 -24.09 -17.09
CA SER A 136 -10.52 -24.62 -18.02
C SER A 136 -10.03 -25.91 -18.68
N VAL A 137 -10.77 -27.00 -18.43
CA VAL A 137 -10.56 -28.31 -19.08
C VAL A 137 -11.05 -28.37 -20.54
N ALA A 138 -11.67 -27.31 -21.05
CA ALA A 138 -12.27 -27.27 -22.39
C ALA A 138 -11.35 -26.65 -23.47
N GLY A 139 -10.06 -26.40 -23.15
CA GLY A 139 -9.10 -25.83 -24.10
C GLY A 139 -9.47 -24.40 -24.52
N PRO A 140 -9.52 -23.41 -23.60
CA PRO A 140 -9.62 -22.02 -23.98
C PRO A 140 -8.32 -21.57 -24.66
N VAL A 141 -8.40 -20.49 -25.43
CA VAL A 141 -7.30 -20.00 -26.27
C VAL A 141 -6.00 -19.72 -25.49
N GLY A 142 -6.08 -19.41 -24.19
CA GLY A 142 -4.94 -19.16 -23.29
C GLY A 142 -4.29 -20.40 -22.66
N ALA A 143 -4.83 -21.60 -22.85
CA ALA A 143 -4.25 -22.83 -22.29
C ALA A 143 -3.04 -23.37 -23.10
N TRP A 144 -2.72 -22.74 -24.23
CA TRP A 144 -1.68 -23.19 -25.17
C TRP A 144 -0.54 -22.16 -25.35
N SER A 145 -0.55 -21.06 -24.61
CA SER A 145 0.42 -19.95 -24.70
C SER A 145 1.27 -19.83 -23.46
#